data_AF-A0A482UPT1-F1
#
_entry.id   AF-A0A482UPT1-F1
#
_cell.length_a   1.000
_cell.length_b   1.000
_cell.length_c   1.000
_cell.angle_alpha   90.00
_cell.angle_beta   90.00
_cell.angle_gamma   90.00
#
_symmetry.space_group_name_H-M   'P 1'
#
loop_
_entity.id
_entity.type
_entity.pdbx_description
1 polymer ?
#
loop_
_entity_poly.entity_id
_entity_poly.type
_entity_poly.pdbx_seq_one_letter_code
_entity_poly.pdbx_strand_id
1 'polypeptide(L)'
;MSQHVADQSFLPNLPGFRSRPPNTGSKKHYFKLVNGSVFLKDENLPGAGPEDDNNSVGTLGQSTITKARKMLHTSKAAAILNFTAYFEETLPSSPDPLIRSCNIFFYTEDGSLKVVEKPQANAGVTQGTLVKRGVILKSNGTPVMEEDFRPGQGLMIFARHYM
;
A
#
# COMPACT_ATOMS: atom_id res chain seq x y z
N MET A 1 -21.54 50.87 -2.63
CA MET A 1 -22.27 49.80 -3.34
C MET A 1 -22.55 48.69 -2.34
N SER A 2 -23.81 48.60 -1.88
CA SER A 2 -24.24 47.66 -0.84
C SER A 2 -24.24 46.23 -1.39
N GLN A 3 -23.53 45.30 -0.76
CA GLN A 3 -23.56 43.89 -1.15
C GLN A 3 -24.92 43.31 -0.74
N HIS A 4 -25.78 43.03 -1.71
CA HIS A 4 -26.99 42.23 -1.50
C HIS A 4 -26.57 40.81 -1.09
N VAL A 5 -26.71 40.48 0.19
CA VAL A 5 -26.67 39.10 0.67
C VAL A 5 -27.94 38.42 0.17
N ALA A 6 -27.84 37.60 -0.87
CA ALA A 6 -28.98 36.84 -1.38
C ALA A 6 -29.44 35.83 -0.33
N ASP A 7 -30.73 35.83 0.02
CA ASP A 7 -31.35 34.86 0.93
C ASP A 7 -31.31 33.46 0.29
N GLN A 8 -30.47 32.57 0.84
CA GLN A 8 -30.26 31.20 0.32
C GLN A 8 -31.15 30.15 0.99
N SER A 9 -32.12 30.57 1.81
CA SER A 9 -33.03 29.65 2.50
C SER A 9 -33.93 28.89 1.52
N PHE A 10 -34.32 29.51 0.40
CA PHE A 10 -35.20 28.95 -0.62
C PHE A 10 -34.47 28.14 -1.72
N LEU A 11 -33.13 28.09 -1.70
CA LEU A 11 -32.33 27.37 -2.72
C LEU A 11 -32.17 25.88 -2.37
N PRO A 12 -32.21 24.97 -3.36
CA PRO A 12 -32.05 23.54 -3.12
C PRO A 12 -30.61 23.18 -2.66
N ASN A 13 -30.47 22.10 -1.88
CA ASN A 13 -29.18 21.55 -1.42
C ASN A 13 -28.38 20.80 -2.52
N LEU A 14 -28.62 21.14 -3.79
CA LEU A 14 -27.93 20.52 -4.91
C LEU A 14 -26.59 21.24 -5.20
N PRO A 15 -25.59 20.52 -5.73
CA PRO A 15 -24.34 21.15 -6.17
C PRO A 15 -24.63 22.30 -7.14
N GLY A 16 -23.96 23.44 -6.95
CA GLY A 16 -24.10 24.62 -7.82
C GLY A 16 -25.19 25.62 -7.41
N PHE A 17 -26.08 25.28 -6.47
CA PHE A 17 -27.17 26.16 -6.03
C PHE A 17 -26.87 26.90 -4.71
N ARG A 18 -25.70 26.69 -4.10
CA ARG A 18 -25.28 27.38 -2.86
C ARG A 18 -23.93 28.06 -3.04
N SER A 19 -23.80 29.28 -2.54
CA SER A 19 -22.49 29.93 -2.49
C SER A 19 -21.65 29.30 -1.39
N ARG A 20 -20.35 29.14 -1.64
CA ARG A 20 -19.40 28.53 -0.69
C ARG A 20 -18.51 29.65 -0.13
N PRO A 21 -18.76 30.16 1.08
CA PRO A 21 -17.87 31.16 1.67
C PRO A 21 -16.49 30.55 1.98
N PRO A 22 -15.42 31.35 1.96
CA PRO A 22 -14.08 30.88 2.32
C PRO A 22 -14.05 30.41 3.78
N ASN A 23 -13.48 29.23 4.02
CA ASN A 23 -13.35 28.69 5.37
C ASN A 23 -12.19 29.37 6.11
N THR A 24 -12.49 30.27 7.03
CA THR A 24 -11.51 31.00 7.85
C THR A 24 -11.41 30.49 9.29
N GLY A 25 -12.13 29.41 9.64
CA GLY A 25 -12.17 28.87 10.99
C GLY A 25 -11.01 27.93 11.32
N SER A 26 -10.57 27.95 12.58
CA SER A 26 -9.71 26.90 13.14
C SER A 26 -10.51 25.59 13.30
N LYS A 27 -9.83 24.45 13.13
CA LYS A 27 -10.47 23.13 13.33
C LYS A 27 -10.73 22.93 14.82
N LYS A 28 -11.99 22.69 15.19
CA LYS A 28 -12.36 22.27 16.55
C LYS A 28 -12.17 20.75 16.70
N HIS A 29 -11.61 20.34 17.83
CA HIS A 29 -11.46 18.93 18.20
C HIS A 29 -12.64 18.49 19.07
N TYR A 30 -13.65 17.89 18.44
CA TYR A 30 -14.84 17.39 19.12
C TYR A 30 -14.65 16.02 19.76
N PHE A 31 -13.64 15.26 19.34
CA PHE A 31 -13.36 13.93 19.85
C PHE A 31 -12.02 13.91 20.57
N LYS A 32 -12.00 13.29 21.75
CA LYS A 32 -10.78 13.02 22.50
C LYS A 32 -10.59 11.52 22.69
N LEU A 33 -9.35 11.07 22.59
CA LEU A 33 -8.96 9.71 22.94
C LEU A 33 -8.65 9.67 24.43
N VAL A 34 -9.39 8.85 25.18
CA VAL A 34 -9.10 8.59 26.61
C VAL A 34 -8.93 7.08 26.75
N ASN A 35 -7.73 6.66 27.15
CA ASN A 35 -7.38 5.25 27.38
C ASN A 35 -7.71 4.32 26.19
N GLY A 36 -7.49 4.79 24.97
CA GLY A 36 -7.71 4.02 23.73
C GLY A 36 -9.13 4.04 23.19
N SER A 37 -10.07 4.68 23.89
CA SER A 37 -11.46 4.84 23.45
C SER A 37 -11.74 6.28 23.03
N VAL A 38 -12.58 6.46 22.01
CA VAL A 38 -12.95 7.78 21.47
C VAL A 38 -14.18 8.31 22.22
N PHE A 39 -14.07 9.51 22.78
CA PHE A 39 -15.14 10.20 23.49
C PHE A 39 -15.48 11.53 22.83
N LEU A 40 -16.76 11.90 22.82
CA LEU A 40 -17.22 13.23 22.41
C LEU A 40 -16.94 14.24 23.54
N LYS A 41 -16.40 15.40 23.19
CA LYS A 41 -16.17 16.52 24.11
C LYS A 41 -17.50 17.27 24.29
N ASP A 42 -18.13 17.13 25.44
CA ASP A 42 -19.32 17.93 25.79
C ASP A 42 -18.91 19.35 26.13
N GLU A 43 -19.36 20.32 25.34
CA GLU A 43 -19.09 21.75 25.58
C GLU A 43 -20.02 22.38 26.63
N ASN A 44 -21.06 21.66 27.08
CA ASN A 44 -22.08 22.15 28.02
C ASN A 44 -21.90 21.65 29.47
N LEU A 45 -20.80 21.00 29.83
CA LEU A 45 -20.57 20.59 31.22
C LEU A 45 -20.16 21.80 32.07
N PRO A 46 -20.92 22.15 33.13
CA PRO A 46 -20.50 23.18 34.06
C PRO A 46 -19.39 22.62 34.95
N GLY A 47 -18.16 23.09 34.76
CA GLY A 47 -17.05 22.77 35.67
C GLY A 47 -15.91 21.98 35.04
N ALA A 48 -15.18 22.63 34.15
CA ALA A 48 -13.72 22.58 34.14
C ALA A 48 -13.29 23.93 33.59
N GLY A 49 -12.48 24.68 34.35
CA GLY A 49 -11.93 25.95 33.88
C GLY A 49 -11.07 25.74 32.62
N PRO A 50 -10.39 26.79 32.14
CA PRO A 50 -9.31 26.59 31.19
C PRO A 50 -8.25 25.77 31.92
N GLU A 51 -8.30 24.45 31.78
CA GLU A 51 -7.13 23.64 32.03
C GLU A 51 -6.16 24.05 30.92
N ASP A 52 -5.08 24.71 31.32
CA ASP A 52 -4.01 25.08 30.42
C ASP A 52 -3.57 23.81 29.71
N ASP A 53 -4.05 23.64 28.47
CA ASP A 53 -3.58 22.62 27.54
C ASP A 53 -2.13 23.00 27.15
N ASN A 54 -1.21 22.95 28.11
CA ASN A 54 0.24 22.93 27.95
C ASN A 54 0.67 21.58 27.37
N ASN A 55 -0.06 21.12 26.36
CA ASN A 55 0.43 20.14 25.41
C ASN A 55 0.64 20.80 24.04
N SER A 56 1.05 22.08 24.05
CA SER A 56 1.88 22.61 22.98
C SER A 56 3.25 21.92 23.06
N VAL A 57 3.30 20.67 22.58
CA VAL A 57 4.57 20.14 22.08
C VAL A 57 4.87 20.93 20.81
N GLY A 58 5.40 22.14 21.02
CA GLY A 58 6.18 22.84 20.04
C GLY A 58 7.40 21.98 19.76
N THR A 59 7.38 21.27 18.64
CA THR A 59 8.61 20.78 18.02
C THR A 59 8.52 21.09 16.54
N LEU A 60 8.79 22.35 16.24
CA LEU A 60 9.21 22.79 14.92
C LEU A 60 10.57 22.12 14.65
N GLY A 61 10.60 21.22 13.67
CA GLY A 61 11.83 20.83 12.97
C GLY A 61 12.87 20.04 13.78
N GLN A 62 12.71 18.72 13.81
CA GLN A 62 13.81 17.79 13.48
C GLN A 62 13.17 16.45 13.12
N SER A 63 12.86 16.28 11.84
CA SER A 63 12.60 14.97 11.27
C SER A 63 13.91 14.19 11.15
N THR A 64 14.53 13.85 12.28
CA THR A 64 15.23 12.56 12.31
C THR A 64 14.12 11.55 12.44
N ILE A 65 13.66 11.06 11.29
CA ILE A 65 12.81 9.90 11.18
C ILE A 65 13.62 8.72 11.71
N THR A 66 13.78 8.61 13.02
CA THR A 66 13.99 7.33 13.65
C THR A 66 12.59 6.76 13.74
N LYS A 67 12.10 6.22 12.61
CA LYS A 67 11.00 5.27 12.60
C LYS A 67 11.39 4.23 13.64
N ALA A 68 10.85 4.35 14.84
CA ALA A 68 10.88 3.28 15.82
C ALA A 68 10.11 2.15 15.14
N ARG A 69 10.86 1.29 14.45
CA ARG A 69 10.35 0.03 13.93
C ARG A 69 9.83 -0.67 15.18
N LYS A 70 8.50 -0.72 15.31
CA LYS A 70 7.85 -1.58 16.28
C LYS A 70 8.31 -2.99 15.93
N MET A 71 9.38 -3.45 16.58
CA MET A 71 9.86 -4.81 16.49
C MET A 71 8.81 -5.64 17.19
N LEU A 72 7.84 -6.11 16.39
CA LEU A 72 7.01 -7.23 16.77
C LEU A 72 7.96 -8.41 16.96
N HIS A 73 8.33 -8.67 18.21
CA HIS A 73 8.89 -9.95 18.65
C HIS A 73 7.78 -11.00 18.54
N THR A 74 7.47 -11.38 17.31
CA THR A 74 6.67 -12.56 16.97
C THR A 74 7.45 -13.24 15.86
N SER A 75 7.86 -14.49 16.11
CA SER A 75 8.46 -15.44 15.17
C SER A 75 8.31 -15.05 13.70
N LYS A 76 9.45 -14.78 13.01
CA LYS A 76 9.57 -14.56 11.56
C LYS A 76 8.34 -13.83 10.95
N ALA A 77 8.30 -12.50 11.07
CA ALA A 77 7.27 -11.69 10.42
C ALA A 77 7.04 -12.18 8.98
N ALA A 78 5.77 -12.34 8.57
CA ALA A 78 5.35 -12.85 7.26
C ALA A 78 5.81 -11.94 6.11
N ALA A 79 7.11 -11.96 5.84
CA ALA A 79 7.75 -11.18 4.81
C ALA A 79 7.57 -11.88 3.47
N ILE A 80 7.37 -11.09 2.43
CA ILE A 80 7.29 -11.56 1.05
C ILE A 80 8.49 -10.97 0.33
N LEU A 81 9.33 -11.84 -0.23
CA LEU A 81 10.41 -11.42 -1.12
C LEU A 81 9.83 -11.29 -2.52
N ASN A 82 10.16 -10.19 -3.21
CA ASN A 82 9.70 -9.93 -4.57
C ASN A 82 10.92 -9.74 -5.48
N PHE A 83 11.07 -10.65 -6.42
CA PHE A 83 12.14 -10.64 -7.42
C PHE A 83 11.55 -10.27 -8.77
N THR A 84 12.14 -9.27 -9.44
CA THR A 84 11.83 -8.99 -10.85
C THR A 84 12.67 -9.93 -11.70
N ALA A 85 12.01 -10.65 -12.61
CA ALA A 85 12.65 -11.63 -13.48
C ALA A 85 12.06 -11.54 -14.89
N TYR A 86 12.65 -12.24 -15.85
CA TYR A 86 12.06 -12.44 -17.17
C TYR A 86 12.30 -13.87 -17.65
N PHE A 87 11.53 -14.28 -18.66
CA PHE A 87 11.83 -15.51 -19.40
C PHE A 87 11.67 -15.25 -20.90
N GLU A 88 12.37 -16.07 -21.68
CA GLU A 88 12.30 -16.03 -23.14
C GLU A 88 11.25 -17.03 -23.64
N GLU A 89 10.37 -16.56 -24.52
CA GLU A 89 9.35 -17.37 -25.18
C GLU A 89 9.69 -17.48 -26.67
N THR A 90 9.99 -18.69 -27.12
CA THR A 90 10.20 -18.96 -28.55
C THR A 90 8.86 -18.94 -29.28
N LEU A 91 8.76 -18.09 -30.30
CA LEU A 91 7.57 -17.99 -31.13
C LEU A 91 7.80 -18.73 -32.45
N PRO A 92 6.81 -19.45 -33.00
CA PRO A 92 6.93 -20.05 -34.33
C PRO A 92 7.06 -19.02 -35.46
N SER A 93 6.55 -17.80 -35.21
CA SER A 93 6.46 -16.73 -36.21
C SER A 93 7.71 -15.86 -36.31
N SER A 94 8.61 -15.90 -35.33
CA SER A 94 9.83 -15.10 -35.29
C SER A 94 11.01 -15.95 -34.87
N PRO A 95 12.18 -15.80 -35.52
CA PRO A 95 13.39 -16.50 -35.10
C PRO A 95 13.91 -16.01 -33.75
N ASP A 96 13.65 -14.75 -33.41
CA ASP A 96 14.05 -14.15 -32.14
C ASP A 96 13.06 -14.49 -31.02
N PRO A 97 13.54 -14.82 -29.80
CA PRO A 97 12.68 -15.07 -28.66
C PRO A 97 12.03 -13.77 -28.14
N LEU A 98 10.78 -13.88 -27.70
CA LEU A 98 10.08 -12.80 -27.02
C LEU A 98 10.44 -12.79 -25.53
N ILE A 99 10.91 -11.65 -25.04
CA ILE A 99 11.21 -11.46 -23.61
C ILE A 99 9.93 -11.09 -22.86
N ARG A 100 9.59 -11.85 -21.82
CA ARG A 100 8.43 -11.60 -20.95
C ARG A 100 8.84 -11.31 -19.52
N SER A 101 8.65 -10.07 -19.11
CA SER A 101 8.94 -9.60 -17.75
C SER A 101 7.90 -10.07 -16.75
N CYS A 102 8.33 -10.54 -15.58
CA CYS A 102 7.46 -11.01 -14.51
C CYS A 102 8.04 -10.72 -13.12
N ASN A 103 7.22 -10.98 -12.11
CA ASN A 103 7.58 -10.89 -10.71
C ASN A 103 7.40 -12.26 -10.06
N ILE A 104 8.44 -12.70 -9.35
CA ILE A 104 8.41 -13.90 -8.53
C ILE A 104 8.28 -13.48 -7.06
N PHE A 105 7.20 -13.92 -6.42
CA PHE A 105 6.94 -13.70 -5.01
C PHE A 105 7.29 -14.96 -4.23
N PHE A 106 8.17 -14.86 -3.25
CA PHE A 106 8.48 -15.94 -2.32
C PHE A 106 7.95 -15.60 -0.92
N TYR A 107 7.14 -16.49 -0.37
CA TYR A 107 6.47 -16.31 0.91
C TYR A 107 7.30 -16.99 2.00
N THR A 108 7.99 -16.18 2.82
CA THR A 108 8.92 -16.70 3.84
C THR A 108 8.25 -17.46 4.98
N GLU A 109 6.91 -17.34 5.09
CA GLU A 109 6.08 -18.01 6.09
C GLU A 109 5.94 -19.53 5.85
N ASP A 110 5.80 -19.95 4.60
CA ASP A 110 5.51 -21.33 4.22
C ASP A 110 6.43 -21.88 3.12
N GLY A 111 7.36 -21.08 2.60
CA GLY A 111 8.27 -21.46 1.52
C GLY A 111 7.58 -21.63 0.17
N SER A 112 6.34 -21.13 0.01
CA SER A 112 5.65 -21.15 -1.27
C SER A 112 6.09 -20.00 -2.17
N LEU A 113 5.90 -20.16 -3.48
CA LEU A 113 6.16 -19.11 -4.46
C LEU A 113 4.99 -18.89 -5.41
N LYS A 114 4.93 -17.70 -6.00
CA LYS A 114 3.94 -17.31 -7.01
C LYS A 114 4.64 -16.52 -8.10
N VAL A 115 4.32 -16.77 -9.37
CA VAL A 115 4.87 -16.01 -10.51
C VAL A 115 3.74 -15.23 -11.20
N VAL A 116 3.93 -13.93 -11.35
CA VAL A 116 2.93 -13.02 -11.95
C VAL A 116 3.59 -12.14 -12.99
N GLU A 117 3.04 -12.14 -14.18
CA GLU A 117 3.32 -11.14 -15.19
C GLU A 117 2.40 -9.94 -15.02
N LYS A 118 2.97 -8.74 -14.97
CA LYS A 118 2.20 -7.51 -14.86
C LYS A 118 1.48 -7.24 -16.18
N PRO A 119 0.20 -6.82 -16.15
CA PRO A 119 -0.50 -6.38 -17.33
C PRO A 119 0.23 -5.20 -18.00
N GLN A 120 0.48 -5.31 -19.30
CA GLN A 120 1.08 -4.31 -20.16
C GLN A 120 0.11 -4.04 -21.33
N ALA A 121 -0.21 -2.76 -21.54
CA ALA A 121 -1.05 -2.36 -22.65
C ALA A 121 -0.40 -2.74 -23.99
N ASN A 122 -1.23 -3.16 -24.95
CA ASN A 122 -0.81 -3.53 -26.30
C ASN A 122 0.19 -4.71 -26.38
N ALA A 123 0.28 -5.55 -25.34
CA ALA A 123 1.17 -6.71 -25.34
C ALA A 123 0.70 -7.84 -26.29
N GLY A 124 -0.57 -7.85 -26.68
CA GLY A 124 -1.11 -8.84 -27.64
C GLY A 124 -1.17 -10.28 -27.11
N VAL A 125 -0.94 -10.49 -25.82
CA VAL A 125 -0.81 -11.80 -25.17
C VAL A 125 -1.57 -11.81 -23.84
N THR A 126 -2.01 -12.98 -23.39
CA THR A 126 -2.61 -13.12 -22.07
C THR A 126 -1.55 -12.91 -20.98
N GLN A 127 -1.92 -12.17 -19.94
CA GLN A 127 -1.03 -11.77 -18.84
C GLN A 127 -1.72 -12.01 -17.49
N GLY A 128 -0.94 -12.00 -16.42
CA GLY A 128 -1.43 -12.23 -15.07
C GLY A 128 -0.66 -13.34 -14.35
N THR A 129 -1.37 -14.21 -13.63
CA THR A 129 -0.71 -15.25 -12.82
C THR A 129 -0.24 -16.40 -13.70
N LEU A 130 1.08 -16.51 -13.89
CA LEU A 130 1.73 -17.60 -14.62
C LEU A 130 1.81 -18.87 -13.77
N VAL A 131 2.11 -18.70 -12.47
CA VAL A 131 2.20 -19.79 -11.49
C VAL A 131 1.41 -19.40 -10.26
N LYS A 132 0.41 -20.23 -9.91
CA LYS A 132 -0.36 -20.07 -8.67
C LYS A 132 0.54 -20.33 -7.46
N ARG A 133 0.18 -19.73 -6.31
CA ARG A 133 0.94 -19.87 -5.06
C ARG A 133 1.03 -21.35 -4.66
N GLY A 134 2.25 -21.84 -4.47
CA GLY A 134 2.50 -23.22 -4.00
C GLY A 134 3.98 -23.48 -3.77
N VAL A 135 4.30 -24.57 -3.07
CA VAL A 135 5.69 -25.03 -2.91
C VAL A 135 6.14 -25.69 -4.20
N ILE A 136 7.24 -25.20 -4.77
CA ILE A 136 7.81 -25.71 -6.01
C ILE A 136 9.06 -26.52 -5.68
N LEU A 137 9.18 -27.69 -6.31
CA LEU A 137 10.35 -28.56 -6.18
C LEU A 137 11.35 -28.26 -7.30
N LYS A 138 12.62 -28.26 -6.93
CA LYS A 138 13.76 -28.26 -7.84
C LYS A 138 13.85 -29.61 -8.55
N SER A 139 14.71 -29.70 -9.57
CA SER A 139 14.97 -30.94 -10.32
C SER A 139 15.46 -32.09 -9.44
N ASN A 140 16.11 -31.80 -8.32
CA ASN A 140 16.58 -32.78 -7.34
C ASN A 140 15.49 -33.22 -6.34
N GLY A 141 14.25 -32.74 -6.47
CA GLY A 141 13.13 -33.07 -5.58
C GLY A 141 13.08 -32.26 -4.28
N THR A 142 14.03 -31.38 -4.02
CA THR A 142 14.01 -30.50 -2.83
C THR A 142 13.23 -29.22 -3.10
N PRO A 143 12.56 -28.62 -2.11
CA PRO A 143 11.82 -27.38 -2.31
C PRO A 143 12.76 -26.21 -2.62
N VAL A 144 12.29 -25.28 -3.43
CA VAL A 144 12.96 -24.00 -3.70
C VAL A 144 13.00 -23.17 -2.41
N MET A 145 14.17 -22.61 -2.11
CA MET A 145 14.43 -21.78 -0.93
C MET A 145 14.78 -20.34 -1.34
N GLU A 146 14.75 -19.43 -0.36
CA GLU A 146 15.11 -18.02 -0.57
C GLU A 146 16.53 -17.81 -1.13
N GLU A 147 17.45 -18.69 -0.76
CA GLU A 147 18.86 -18.68 -1.20
C GLU A 147 19.07 -19.06 -2.66
N ASP A 148 18.08 -19.72 -3.29
CA ASP A 148 18.11 -20.09 -4.71
C ASP A 148 17.85 -18.86 -5.61
N PHE A 149 17.34 -17.75 -5.06
CA PHE A 149 17.09 -16.51 -5.78
C PHE A 149 18.31 -15.58 -5.70
N ARG A 150 19.18 -15.63 -6.70
CA ARG A 150 20.34 -14.76 -6.82
C ARG A 150 20.30 -13.98 -8.14
N PRO A 151 20.53 -12.66 -8.14
CA PRO A 151 20.58 -11.89 -9.38
C PRO A 151 21.60 -12.47 -10.37
N GLY A 152 21.16 -12.67 -11.61
CA GLY A 152 22.00 -13.26 -12.67
C GLY A 152 22.09 -14.80 -12.66
N GLN A 153 21.49 -15.47 -11.66
CA GLN A 153 21.34 -16.91 -11.65
C GLN A 153 19.88 -17.26 -12.00
N GLY A 154 19.71 -18.06 -13.06
CA GLY A 154 18.39 -18.48 -13.48
C GLY A 154 17.77 -19.57 -12.58
N LEU A 155 16.45 -19.55 -12.47
CA LEU A 155 15.66 -20.52 -11.73
C LEU A 155 14.70 -21.26 -12.68
N MET A 156 14.72 -22.59 -12.63
CA MET A 156 13.80 -23.44 -13.37
C MET A 156 12.49 -23.64 -12.58
N ILE A 157 11.36 -23.21 -13.14
CA ILE A 157 10.02 -23.44 -12.60
C ILE A 157 9.15 -24.01 -13.72
N PHE A 158 8.62 -25.23 -13.55
CA PHE A 158 7.75 -25.91 -14.53
C PHE A 158 8.26 -25.82 -15.98
N ALA A 159 9.51 -26.26 -16.19
CA ALA A 159 10.19 -26.26 -17.50
C ALA A 159 10.39 -24.88 -18.15
N ARG A 160 10.23 -23.79 -17.40
CA ARG A 160 10.59 -22.43 -17.83
C ARG A 160 11.78 -21.93 -17.04
N HIS A 161 12.69 -21.26 -17.72
CA HIS A 161 13.90 -20.66 -17.16
C HIS A 161 13.68 -19.17 -16.91
N TYR A 162 13.69 -18.76 -15.65
CA TYR A 162 13.49 -17.38 -15.23
C TYR A 162 14.83 -16.76 -14.84
N MET A 163 15.18 -15.61 -15.40
CA MET A 163 16.42 -14.85 -15.18
C MET A 163 16.20 -13.53 -14.45
#